data_AF-A0A925RX84-F1
#
_entry.id   AF-A0A925RX84-F1
#
_cell.length_a   1.000
_cell.length_b   1.000
_cell.length_c   1.000
_cell.angle_alpha   90.00
_cell.angle_beta   90.00
_cell.angle_gamma   90.00
#
_symmetry.space_group_name_H-M   'P 1'
#
loop_
_entity.id
_entity.type
_entity.pdbx_description
1 polymer ?
#
loop_
_entity_poly.entity_id
_entity_poly.type
_entity_poly.pdbx_seq_one_letter_code
_entity_poly.pdbx_strand_id
1 'polypeptide(L)'
;ASQMTGFALAAAILFFRLATRSVRAAGLAAATMLAAAAWLRPDPLQPVAEVEGIFALCLGVSPLLALAAGAALVLASLAPLSARRPDLPTVEGAALALAGYFAGVAVSPVFGSFPVPLVGLGMSFPVGYWLGIGLLCAAARSGNFE
;
A
#
# COMPACT_ATOMS: atom_id res chain seq x y z
N ALA A 1 4.18 2.15 11.54
CA ALA A 1 5.18 1.84 10.50
C ALA A 1 4.55 1.46 9.13
N SER A 2 3.53 0.60 9.07
CA SER A 2 2.95 0.10 7.80
C SER A 2 2.58 1.16 6.76
N GLN A 3 1.87 2.22 7.17
CA GLN A 3 1.51 3.34 6.30
C GLN A 3 2.73 4.05 5.70
N MET A 4 3.77 4.23 6.51
CA MET A 4 5.02 4.87 6.07
C MET A 4 5.82 3.94 5.15
N THR A 5 5.81 2.62 5.36
CA THR A 5 6.36 1.65 4.41
C THR A 5 5.69 1.77 3.05
N GLY A 6 4.35 1.77 3.02
CA GLY A 6 3.60 1.97 1.78
C GLY A 6 3.97 3.29 1.10
N PHE A 7 3.99 4.40 1.85
CA PHE A 7 4.31 5.71 1.31
C PHE A 7 5.75 5.77 0.77
N ALA A 8 6.71 5.16 1.47
CA ALA A 8 8.10 5.09 1.02
C ALA A 8 8.25 4.31 -0.29
N LEU A 9 7.52 3.21 -0.47
CA LEU A 9 7.52 2.46 -1.73
C LEU A 9 6.91 3.26 -2.88
N ALA A 10 5.77 3.92 -2.66
CA ALA A 10 5.18 4.81 -3.66
C ALA A 10 6.10 5.96 -4.04
N ALA A 11 6.68 6.63 -3.04
CA ALA A 11 7.64 7.71 -3.26
C ALA A 11 8.86 7.23 -4.04
N ALA A 12 9.40 6.05 -3.71
CA ALA A 12 10.51 5.48 -4.45
C ALA A 12 10.17 5.29 -5.94
N ILE A 13 9.02 4.68 -6.24
CA ILE A 13 8.55 4.49 -7.61
C ILE A 13 8.46 5.82 -8.36
N LEU A 14 7.87 6.85 -7.74
CA LEU A 14 7.73 8.17 -8.36
C LEU A 14 9.08 8.86 -8.56
N PHE A 15 9.99 8.83 -7.56
CA PHE A 15 11.31 9.43 -7.67
C PHE A 15 12.19 8.76 -8.74
N PHE A 16 12.09 7.44 -8.90
CA PHE A 16 12.81 6.75 -9.97
C PHE A 16 12.31 7.11 -11.37
N ARG A 17 11.04 7.50 -11.51
CA ARG A 17 10.42 7.82 -12.80
C ARG A 17 10.49 9.29 -13.18
N LEU A 18 10.33 10.19 -12.22
CA LEU A 18 10.02 11.60 -12.49
C LEU A 18 11.08 12.58 -12.00
N ALA A 19 11.99 12.15 -11.11
CA ALA A 19 12.91 13.08 -10.44
C ALA A 19 14.33 13.07 -11.02
N THR A 20 15.00 14.22 -10.92
CA THR A 20 16.44 14.34 -11.20
C THR A 20 17.26 13.52 -10.20
N ARG A 21 18.53 13.22 -10.55
CA ARG A 21 19.40 12.37 -9.72
C ARG A 21 19.52 12.86 -8.27
N SER A 22 19.66 14.18 -8.06
CA SER A 22 19.79 14.79 -6.74
C SER A 22 18.49 14.72 -5.94
N VAL A 23 17.36 15.10 -6.55
CA VAL A 23 16.04 15.05 -5.92
C VAL A 23 15.66 13.61 -5.58
N ARG A 24 15.93 12.65 -6.46
CA ARG A 24 15.73 11.23 -6.21
C ARG A 24 16.55 10.74 -5.01
N ALA A 25 17.84 11.07 -4.95
CA ALA A 25 18.69 10.66 -3.84
C ALA A 25 18.20 11.24 -2.49
N ALA A 26 17.90 12.55 -2.46
CA ALA A 26 17.41 13.22 -1.26
C ALA A 26 16.03 12.69 -0.83
N GLY A 27 15.12 12.49 -1.79
CA GLY A 27 13.77 11.97 -1.54
C GLY A 27 13.77 10.53 -1.03
N LEU A 28 14.58 9.65 -1.62
CA LEU A 28 14.75 8.27 -1.15
C LEU A 28 15.38 8.21 0.24
N ALA A 29 16.40 9.04 0.51
CA ALA A 29 17.00 9.14 1.83
C ALA A 29 15.96 9.58 2.88
N ALA A 30 15.20 10.64 2.59
CA ALA A 30 14.15 11.14 3.48
C ALA A 30 13.06 10.09 3.72
N ALA A 31 12.55 9.44 2.68
CA ALA A 31 11.53 8.41 2.78
C ALA A 31 12.01 7.21 3.62
N THR A 32 13.26 6.78 3.42
CA THR A 32 13.87 5.68 4.17
C THR A 32 14.06 6.06 5.65
N MET A 33 14.55 7.27 5.93
CA MET A 33 14.72 7.76 7.31
C MET A 33 13.38 7.84 8.05
N LEU A 34 12.33 8.36 7.40
CA LEU A 34 10.99 8.43 7.99
C LEU A 34 10.39 7.04 8.21
N ALA A 35 10.56 6.12 7.28
CA ALA A 35 10.14 4.72 7.46
C ALA A 35 10.88 4.10 8.65
N ALA A 36 12.20 4.22 8.72
CA ALA A 36 13.00 3.70 9.83
C ALA A 36 12.55 4.30 11.17
N ALA A 37 12.36 5.62 11.26
CA ALA A 37 11.84 6.28 12.45
C ALA A 37 10.46 5.76 12.86
N ALA A 38 9.58 5.48 11.90
CA ALA A 38 8.25 4.92 12.16
C ALA A 38 8.28 3.46 12.61
N TRP A 39 9.33 2.69 12.26
CA TRP A 39 9.56 1.33 12.75
C TRP A 39 10.18 1.31 14.15
N LEU A 40 11.01 2.31 14.48
CA LEU A 40 11.63 2.45 15.80
C LEU A 40 10.67 2.95 16.89
N ARG A 41 9.45 3.35 16.50
CA ARG A 41 8.40 3.78 17.43
C ARG A 41 7.28 2.74 17.47
N PRO A 42 7.41 1.67 18.29
CA PRO A 42 6.39 0.65 18.42
C PRO A 42 5.08 1.24 18.93
N ASP A 43 3.97 0.63 18.54
CA ASP A 43 2.65 0.99 19.05
C ASP A 43 2.58 0.62 20.54
N PRO A 44 2.21 1.56 21.44
CA PRO A 44 2.06 1.25 22.85
C PRO A 44 0.82 0.39 23.16
N LEU A 45 -0.12 0.25 22.23
CA LEU A 45 -1.33 -0.51 22.42
C LEU A 45 -1.10 -2.01 22.24
N GLN A 46 -1.90 -2.81 22.94
CA GLN A 46 -1.89 -4.25 22.77
C GLN A 46 -2.54 -4.61 21.41
N PRO A 47 -1.94 -5.55 20.66
CA PRO A 47 -2.49 -6.03 19.41
C PRO A 47 -3.92 -6.56 19.54
N VAL A 48 -4.79 -6.18 18.61
CA VAL A 48 -6.17 -6.68 18.55
C VAL A 48 -6.26 -7.81 17.53
N ALA A 49 -6.81 -8.96 17.94
CA ALA A 49 -6.85 -10.18 17.12
C ALA A 49 -7.59 -9.96 15.80
N GLU A 50 -8.70 -9.22 15.80
CA GLU A 50 -9.52 -8.96 14.63
C GLU A 50 -8.90 -7.96 13.64
N VAL A 51 -7.87 -7.23 14.06
CA VAL A 51 -7.23 -6.17 13.26
C VAL A 51 -5.88 -6.63 12.74
N GLU A 52 -5.03 -7.13 13.63
CA GLU A 52 -3.63 -7.48 13.35
C GLU A 52 -3.44 -9.00 13.25
N GLY A 53 -4.21 -9.76 14.05
CA GLY A 53 -4.17 -11.23 14.11
C GLY A 53 -5.17 -11.94 13.18
N ILE A 54 -5.82 -11.23 12.26
CA ILE A 54 -6.99 -11.74 11.53
C ILE A 54 -6.68 -13.01 10.72
N PHE A 55 -5.45 -13.15 10.21
CA PHE A 55 -5.02 -14.38 9.53
C PHE A 55 -4.97 -15.59 10.46
N ALA A 56 -4.53 -15.41 11.72
CA ALA A 56 -4.54 -16.50 12.70
C ALA A 56 -5.99 -16.88 13.07
N LEU A 57 -6.89 -15.91 13.17
CA LEU A 57 -8.32 -16.16 13.33
C LEU A 57 -8.90 -16.94 12.14
N CYS A 58 -8.58 -16.53 10.91
CA CYS A 58 -8.99 -17.26 9.71
C CYS A 58 -8.47 -18.69 9.71
N LEU A 59 -7.20 -18.91 10.06
CA LEU A 59 -6.60 -20.25 10.17
C LEU A 59 -7.29 -21.11 11.23
N GLY A 60 -7.69 -20.52 12.36
CA GLY A 60 -8.44 -21.21 13.42
C GLY A 60 -9.83 -21.66 12.99
N VAL A 61 -10.44 -20.99 12.00
CA VAL A 61 -11.73 -21.39 11.42
C VAL A 61 -11.55 -22.35 10.24
N SER A 62 -10.73 -21.99 9.26
CA SER A 62 -10.42 -22.82 8.09
C SER A 62 -9.18 -22.30 7.36
N PRO A 63 -8.20 -23.17 7.03
CA PRO A 63 -7.05 -22.80 6.21
C PRO A 63 -7.43 -22.20 4.85
N LEU A 64 -8.56 -22.62 4.28
CA LEU A 64 -9.05 -22.10 3.00
C LEU A 64 -9.46 -20.62 3.09
N LEU A 65 -9.99 -20.19 4.24
CA LEU A 65 -10.34 -18.78 4.47
C LEU A 65 -9.09 -17.91 4.54
N ALA A 66 -8.06 -18.37 5.25
CA ALA A 66 -6.78 -17.66 5.32
C ALA A 66 -6.14 -17.53 3.93
N LEU A 67 -6.18 -18.61 3.13
CA LEU A 67 -5.70 -18.59 1.74
C LEU A 67 -6.51 -17.61 0.88
N ALA A 68 -7.84 -17.64 0.96
CA ALA A 68 -8.71 -16.74 0.21
C ALA A 68 -8.49 -15.27 0.58
N ALA A 69 -8.33 -14.96 1.88
CA ALA A 69 -8.01 -13.62 2.36
C ALA A 69 -6.65 -13.14 1.85
N GLY A 70 -5.63 -14.01 1.87
CA GLY A 70 -4.30 -13.70 1.34
C GLY A 70 -4.33 -13.45 -0.18
N ALA A 71 -5.02 -14.31 -0.93
CA ALA A 71 -5.20 -14.13 -2.37
C ALA A 71 -5.95 -12.83 -2.69
N ALA A 72 -7.05 -12.54 -2.00
CA ALA A 72 -7.79 -11.30 -2.16
C ALA A 72 -6.93 -10.07 -1.85
N LEU A 73 -6.10 -10.13 -0.81
CA LEU A 73 -5.19 -9.04 -0.45
C LEU A 73 -4.12 -8.80 -1.52
N VAL A 74 -3.54 -9.87 -2.08
CA VAL A 74 -2.60 -9.77 -3.20
C VAL A 74 -3.28 -9.13 -4.42
N LEU A 75 -4.46 -9.62 -4.80
CA LEU A 75 -5.22 -9.08 -5.92
C LEU A 75 -5.59 -7.60 -5.70
N ALA A 76 -6.03 -7.23 -4.50
CA ALA A 76 -6.33 -5.84 -4.16
C ALA A 76 -5.08 -4.95 -4.24
N SER A 77 -3.93 -5.44 -3.78
CA SER A 77 -2.67 -4.69 -3.87
C SER A 77 -2.22 -4.45 -5.31
N LEU A 78 -2.55 -5.38 -6.22
CA LEU A 78 -2.25 -5.28 -7.65
C LEU A 78 -3.35 -4.58 -8.46
N ALA A 79 -4.54 -4.35 -7.89
CA ALA A 79 -5.68 -3.78 -8.59
C ALA A 79 -5.39 -2.43 -9.30
N PRO A 80 -4.58 -1.50 -8.75
CA PRO A 80 -4.22 -0.27 -9.46
C PRO A 80 -3.58 -0.51 -10.83
N LEU A 81 -2.90 -1.65 -11.01
CA LEU A 81 -2.22 -1.98 -12.26
C LEU A 81 -3.20 -2.22 -13.43
N SER A 82 -4.47 -2.50 -13.14
CA SER A 82 -5.52 -2.62 -14.16
C SER A 82 -5.85 -1.29 -14.85
N ALA A 83 -5.55 -0.16 -14.20
CA ALA A 83 -5.78 1.18 -14.73
C ALA A 83 -4.52 1.80 -15.36
N ARG A 84 -3.48 0.99 -15.61
CA ARG A 84 -2.24 1.45 -16.28
C ARG A 84 -2.53 1.99 -17.67
N ARG A 85 -1.84 3.08 -18.00
CA ARG A 85 -1.91 3.77 -19.29
C ARG A 85 -0.49 4.14 -19.72
N PRO A 86 0.23 3.26 -20.42
CA PRO A 86 1.62 3.51 -20.84
C PRO A 86 1.77 4.76 -21.72
N ASP A 87 0.69 5.14 -22.40
CA ASP A 87 0.52 6.36 -23.19
C ASP A 87 0.46 7.65 -22.34
N LEU A 88 0.17 7.54 -21.04
CA LEU A 88 0.00 8.65 -20.11
C LEU A 88 0.97 8.51 -18.93
N PRO A 89 2.19 9.10 -18.99
CA PRO A 89 3.26 8.89 -18.00
C PRO A 89 2.84 9.16 -16.55
N THR A 90 2.00 10.17 -16.33
CA THR A 90 1.46 10.53 -15.02
C THR A 90 0.55 9.44 -14.45
N VAL A 91 -0.38 8.93 -15.25
CA VAL A 91 -1.32 7.85 -14.86
C VAL A 91 -0.57 6.55 -14.63
N GLU A 92 0.38 6.22 -15.51
CA GLU A 92 1.25 5.05 -15.37
C GLU A 92 2.07 5.11 -14.07
N GLY A 93 2.67 6.27 -13.76
CA GLY A 93 3.40 6.48 -12.51
C GLY A 93 2.50 6.33 -11.29
N ALA A 94 1.29 6.90 -11.32
CA ALA A 94 0.32 6.81 -10.24
C ALA A 94 -0.18 5.37 -10.00
N ALA A 95 -0.46 4.61 -11.07
CA ALA A 95 -0.87 3.22 -10.98
C ALA A 95 0.19 2.35 -10.30
N LEU A 96 1.46 2.48 -10.72
CA LEU A 96 2.57 1.74 -10.12
C LEU A 96 2.82 2.18 -8.67
N ALA A 97 2.79 3.48 -8.40
CA ALA A 97 3.00 4.01 -7.05
C ALA A 97 1.92 3.53 -6.09
N LEU A 98 0.65 3.56 -6.50
CA LEU A 98 -0.47 3.09 -5.68
C LEU A 98 -0.40 1.58 -5.43
N ALA A 99 -0.02 0.78 -6.43
CA ALA A 99 0.22 -0.65 -6.25
C ALA A 99 1.38 -0.92 -5.26
N GLY A 100 2.48 -0.16 -5.38
CA GLY A 100 3.61 -0.23 -4.46
C GLY A 100 3.22 0.16 -3.02
N TYR A 101 2.38 1.19 -2.87
CA TYR A 101 1.83 1.57 -1.57
C TYR A 101 1.01 0.44 -0.95
N PHE A 102 0.04 -0.12 -1.68
CA PHE A 102 -0.80 -1.19 -1.14
C PHE A 102 0.01 -2.45 -0.83
N ALA A 103 0.98 -2.83 -1.68
CA ALA A 103 1.88 -3.94 -1.41
C ALA A 103 2.71 -3.72 -0.13
N GLY A 104 3.25 -2.52 0.07
CA GLY A 104 4.01 -2.19 1.27
C GLY A 104 3.19 -2.29 2.55
N VAL A 105 1.95 -1.77 2.51
CA VAL A 105 1.03 -1.89 3.65
C VAL A 105 0.62 -3.35 3.88
N ALA A 106 0.36 -4.12 2.82
CA ALA A 106 -0.07 -5.51 2.89
C ALA A 106 1.00 -6.46 3.46
N VAL A 107 2.28 -6.19 3.19
CA VAL A 107 3.41 -7.00 3.67
C VAL A 107 3.81 -6.63 5.09
N SER A 108 3.55 -5.40 5.54
CA SER A 108 3.99 -4.93 6.86
C SER A 108 3.52 -5.79 8.06
N PRO A 109 2.27 -6.32 8.10
CA PRO A 109 1.80 -7.21 9.17
C PRO A 109 2.61 -8.49 9.36
N VAL A 110 3.43 -8.90 8.37
CA VAL A 110 4.34 -10.06 8.49
C VAL A 110 5.47 -9.78 9.48
N PHE A 111 5.85 -8.51 9.65
CA PHE A 111 7.02 -8.10 10.43
C PHE A 111 6.69 -7.40 11.74
N GLY A 112 5.41 -7.14 12.02
CA GLY A 112 4.98 -6.53 13.25
C GLY A 112 3.46 -6.47 13.34
N SER A 113 2.97 -6.10 14.51
CA SER A 113 1.54 -6.03 14.79
C SER A 113 0.94 -4.78 14.14
N PHE A 114 0.60 -4.91 12.86
CA PHE A 114 -0.02 -3.86 12.05
C PHE A 114 -1.36 -4.34 11.50
N PRO A 115 -2.35 -3.44 11.37
CA PRO A 115 -3.63 -3.79 10.77
C PRO A 115 -3.46 -4.42 9.39
N VAL A 116 -4.06 -5.58 9.18
CA VAL A 116 -4.09 -6.22 7.86
C VAL A 116 -5.05 -5.43 6.98
N PRO A 117 -4.58 -4.77 5.91
CA PRO A 117 -5.45 -3.94 5.07
C PRO A 117 -6.59 -4.75 4.44
N LEU A 118 -7.79 -4.16 4.38
CA LEU A 118 -9.03 -4.72 3.82
C LEU A 118 -9.59 -5.98 4.50
N VAL A 119 -8.77 -6.76 5.22
CA VAL A 119 -9.18 -8.00 5.89
C VAL A 119 -9.42 -7.75 7.38
N GLY A 120 -8.53 -7.02 8.05
CA GLY A 120 -8.68 -6.66 9.46
C GLY A 120 -9.78 -5.62 9.69
N LEU A 121 -10.35 -5.60 10.89
CA LEU A 121 -11.39 -4.64 11.24
C LEU A 121 -10.84 -3.20 11.26
N GLY A 122 -11.30 -2.38 10.32
CA GLY A 122 -10.97 -0.95 10.25
C GLY A 122 -11.50 -0.30 8.98
N MET A 123 -12.01 0.93 9.08
CA MET A 123 -12.68 1.61 7.96
C MET A 123 -11.78 2.56 7.17
N SER A 124 -10.71 3.09 7.78
CA SER A 124 -9.85 4.10 7.14
C SER A 124 -9.17 3.56 5.88
N PHE A 125 -8.63 2.34 5.94
CA PHE A 125 -7.96 1.74 4.78
C PHE A 125 -8.93 1.40 3.63
N PRO A 126 -10.07 0.72 3.84
CA PRO A 126 -11.05 0.52 2.77
C PRO A 126 -11.51 1.82 2.09
N VAL A 127 -11.76 2.88 2.87
CA VAL A 127 -12.15 4.19 2.32
C VAL A 127 -11.03 4.77 1.47
N GLY A 128 -9.80 4.81 1.98
CA GLY A 128 -8.64 5.29 1.23
C GLY A 128 -8.34 4.46 -0.03
N TYR A 129 -8.51 3.15 0.05
CA TYR A 129 -8.33 2.23 -1.07
C TYR A 129 -9.29 2.56 -2.22
N TRP A 130 -10.60 2.64 -1.94
CA TRP A 130 -11.59 2.93 -2.98
C TRP A 130 -11.47 4.35 -3.53
N LEU A 131 -11.13 5.33 -2.70
CA LEU A 131 -10.84 6.70 -3.17
C LEU A 131 -9.63 6.72 -4.12
N GLY A 132 -8.53 6.06 -3.75
CA GLY A 132 -7.33 6.00 -4.58
C GLY A 132 -7.58 5.32 -5.93
N ILE A 133 -8.25 4.16 -5.92
CA ILE A 133 -8.66 3.45 -7.15
C ILE A 133 -9.61 4.31 -7.98
N GLY A 134 -10.62 4.92 -7.36
CA GLY A 134 -11.60 5.76 -8.04
C GLY A 134 -10.97 6.95 -8.76
N LEU A 135 -10.07 7.66 -8.09
CA LEU A 135 -9.32 8.79 -8.66
C LEU A 135 -8.40 8.34 -9.79
N LEU A 136 -7.67 7.23 -9.63
CA LEU A 136 -6.81 6.69 -10.67
C LEU A 136 -7.62 6.29 -11.92
N CYS A 137 -8.74 5.58 -11.74
CA CYS A 137 -9.61 5.19 -12.84
C CYS A 137 -10.27 6.40 -13.52
N ALA A 138 -10.67 7.42 -12.75
CA ALA A 138 -11.17 8.67 -13.32
C ALA A 138 -10.10 9.35 -14.18
N ALA A 139 -8.86 9.40 -13.70
CA ALA A 139 -7.75 10.00 -14.43
C ALA A 139 -7.38 9.25 -15.71
N ALA A 140 -7.39 7.91 -15.65
CA ALA A 140 -7.16 7.06 -16.81
C ALA A 140 -8.23 7.23 -17.91
N ARG A 141 -9.47 7.57 -17.53
CA ARG A 141 -10.57 7.81 -18.49
C ARG A 141 -10.55 9.21 -19.09
N SER A 142 -10.20 10.22 -18.30
CA SER A 142 -10.31 11.61 -18.75
C SER A 142 -9.30 11.95 -19.84
N GLY A 143 -8.13 11.29 -19.90
CA GLY A 143 -7.06 11.58 -20.87
C GLY A 143 -6.44 12.99 -20.75
N ASN A 144 -7.10 13.89 -20.01
CA ASN A 144 -6.73 15.27 -19.76
C ASN A 144 -5.83 15.34 -18.52
N PHE A 145 -4.58 14.89 -18.67
CA PHE A 145 -3.50 15.27 -17.77
C PHE A 145 -2.32 15.68 -18.66
N GLU A 146 -2.32 16.97 -19.00
CA GLU A 146 -1.12 17.66 -19.48
C GLU A 146 -0.05 17.72 -18.38
#